data_AF-A0A379WC33-F1
#
_entry.id   AF-A0A379WC33-F1
#
_cell.length_a   1.000
_cell.length_b   1.000
_cell.length_c   1.000
_cell.angle_alpha   90.00
_cell.angle_beta   90.00
_cell.angle_gamma   90.00
#
_symmetry.space_group_name_H-M   'P 1'
#
loop_
_entity.id
_entity.type
_entity.pdbx_description
1 polymer ?
#
loop_
_entity_poly.entity_id
_entity_poly.type
_entity_poly.pdbx_seq_one_letter_code
_entity_poly.pdbx_strand_id
1 'polypeptide(L)' 'MTDMREWREERGQGILIKPIPSWQTTLEQRGFVGCARHFIDCVQNQTVPETAGEQAILAQRVVEALWRDAISE' A
#
# COMPACT_ATOMS: atom_id res chain seq x y z
N MET A 1 7.70 -16.31 15.62
CA MET A 1 7.54 -14.94 15.07
C MET A 1 7.63 -15.08 13.55
N THR A 2 6.53 -14.89 12.84
CA THR A 2 6.46 -15.11 11.39
C THR A 2 7.01 -13.89 10.66
N ASP A 3 7.91 -14.08 9.70
CA ASP A 3 8.48 -12.98 8.93
C ASP A 3 7.40 -12.37 8.01
N MET A 4 6.99 -11.13 8.29
CA MET A 4 5.98 -10.37 7.52
C MET A 4 6.40 -10.08 6.08
N ARG A 5 7.64 -10.40 5.70
CA ARG A 5 8.10 -10.29 4.32
C ARG A 5 7.42 -11.34 3.43
N GLU A 6 7.09 -12.52 3.95
CA GLU A 6 6.53 -13.61 3.17
C GLU A 6 5.04 -13.38 2.88
N TRP A 7 4.70 -13.24 1.60
CA TRP A 7 3.32 -13.31 1.18
C TRP A 7 2.85 -14.76 1.28
N ARG A 8 1.82 -14.98 2.11
CA ARG A 8 1.21 -16.28 2.38
C ARG A 8 -0.26 -16.21 2.07
N GLU A 9 -0.75 -17.15 1.28
CA GLU A 9 -2.18 -17.32 1.00
C GLU A 9 -2.59 -18.72 1.43
N GLU A 10 -3.56 -18.81 2.34
CA GLU A 10 -4.17 -20.09 2.68
C GLU A 10 -5.15 -20.50 1.59
N ARG A 11 -4.91 -21.66 0.98
CA ARG A 11 -5.84 -22.32 0.07
C ARG A 11 -6.27 -23.65 0.69
N GLY A 12 -7.41 -24.19 0.27
CA GLY A 12 -7.99 -25.42 0.85
C GLY A 12 -7.09 -26.67 0.83
N GLN A 13 -5.95 -26.64 0.13
CA GLN A 13 -4.95 -27.72 0.10
C GLN A 13 -3.60 -27.35 0.77
N GLY A 14 -3.46 -26.16 1.38
CA GLY A 14 -2.24 -25.75 2.08
C GLY A 14 -1.93 -24.26 1.96
N ILE A 15 -0.75 -23.87 2.44
CA ILE A 15 -0.26 -22.48 2.40
C ILE A 15 0.58 -22.28 1.14
N LEU A 16 0.15 -21.36 0.27
CA LEU A 16 0.96 -20.88 -0.84
C LEU A 16 1.92 -19.79 -0.34
N ILE A 17 3.23 -20.01 -0.49
CA ILE A 17 4.27 -19.03 -0.12
C ILE A 17 4.86 -18.47 -1.41
N LYS A 18 4.76 -17.15 -1.60
CA LYS A 18 5.41 -16.48 -2.74
C LYS A 18 6.81 -16.04 -2.30
N PRO A 19 7.89 -16.58 -2.92
CA PRO A 19 9.24 -16.20 -2.56
C PRO A 19 9.50 -14.75 -2.93
N ILE A 20 10.17 -14.05 -2.03
CA ILE A 20 10.60 -12.67 -2.25
C ILE A 20 11.93 -12.73 -2.97
N PRO A 21 12.12 -11.93 -4.04
CA PRO A 21 13.42 -11.85 -4.67
C PRO A 21 14.48 -11.45 -3.64
N SER A 22 15.50 -12.28 -3.44
CA SER A 22 16.53 -12.07 -2.41
C SER A 22 17.37 -10.82 -2.64
N TRP A 23 17.36 -10.31 -3.88
CA TRP A 23 18.05 -9.08 -4.28
C TRP A 23 17.21 -7.82 -4.11
N GLN A 24 15.92 -7.92 -3.78
CA GLN A 24 15.05 -6.76 -3.64
C GLN A 24 15.20 -6.18 -2.24
N THR A 25 15.42 -4.87 -2.15
CA THR A 25 15.54 -4.20 -0.85
C THR A 25 14.20 -4.13 -0.12
N THR A 26 14.22 -4.02 1.21
CA THR A 26 12.99 -3.80 2.00
C THR A 26 12.21 -2.57 1.55
N LEU A 27 12.89 -1.50 1.12
CA LEU A 27 12.24 -0.27 0.64
C LEU A 27 11.49 -0.49 -0.67
N GLU A 28 12.06 -1.28 -1.59
CA GLU A 28 11.39 -1.64 -2.84
C GLU A 28 10.20 -2.58 -2.59
N GLN A 29 10.35 -3.57 -1.71
CA GLN A 29 9.26 -4.49 -1.33
C GLN A 29 8.07 -3.75 -0.70
N ARG A 30 8.34 -2.70 0.09
CA ARG A 30 7.31 -1.88 0.74
C ARG A 30 6.76 -0.77 -0.16
N GLY A 31 7.21 -0.68 -1.41
CA GLY A 31 6.72 0.28 -2.39
C GLY A 31 7.28 1.70 -2.29
N PHE A 32 8.22 1.98 -1.37
CA PHE A 32 8.80 3.33 -1.22
C PHE A 32 9.51 3.80 -2.48
N VAL A 33 10.31 2.92 -3.10
CA VAL A 33 11.04 3.25 -4.33
C VAL A 33 10.09 3.52 -5.49
N GLY A 34 9.03 2.71 -5.63
CA GLY A 34 8.01 2.91 -6.66
C GLY A 34 7.26 4.23 -6.46
N CYS A 35 6.83 4.52 -5.23
CA CYS A 35 6.13 5.76 -4.88
C CYS A 35 6.99 7.01 -5.18
N ALA A 36 8.27 7.00 -4.80
CA ALA A 36 9.17 8.12 -5.06
C ALA A 36 9.42 8.34 -6.56
N ARG A 37 9.65 7.26 -7.32
CA ARG A 37 9.82 7.34 -8.78
C ARG A 37 8.55 7.87 -9.46
N HIS A 38 7.40 7.32 -9.12
CA HIS A 38 6.10 7.76 -9.63
C HIS A 38 5.88 9.26 -9.42
N PHE A 39 6.18 9.77 -8.22
CA PHE A 39 6.09 11.19 -7.93
C PHE A 39 6.99 12.03 -8.86
N ILE A 40 8.26 11.65 -9.02
CA ILE A 40 9.21 12.34 -9.90
C ILE A 40 8.72 12.31 -11.36
N ASP A 41 8.26 11.15 -11.83
CA ASP A 41 7.76 10.96 -13.18
C ASP A 41 6.53 11.84 -13.44
N CYS A 42 5.61 11.97 -12.46
CA CYS A 42 4.45 12.85 -12.58
C CYS A 42 4.86 14.33 -12.69
N VAL A 43 5.84 14.77 -11.89
CA VAL A 43 6.37 16.14 -11.95
C VAL A 43 7.00 16.41 -13.32
N GLN A 44 7.85 15.51 -13.81
CA GLN A 44 8.53 15.66 -15.09
C GLN A 44 7.57 15.66 -16.28
N ASN A 45 6.56 14.80 -16.25
CA ASN A 45 5.60 14.64 -17.34
C ASN A 45 4.36 15.53 -17.20
N GLN A 46 4.30 16.38 -16.17
CA GLN A 46 3.16 17.24 -15.87
C GLN A 46 1.83 16.46 -15.79
N THR A 47 1.86 15.29 -15.17
CA THR A 47 0.68 14.44 -14.98
C THR A 47 0.22 14.46 -13.52
N VAL A 48 -1.07 14.19 -13.30
CA VAL A 48 -1.64 14.08 -11.96
C VAL A 48 -1.24 12.73 -11.36
N PRO A 49 -0.63 12.69 -10.16
CA PRO A 49 -0.32 11.43 -9.49
C PRO A 49 -1.56 10.58 -9.17
N GLU A 50 -1.39 9.26 -9.09
CA GLU A 50 -2.48 8.32 -8.76
C GLU A 50 -3.18 8.68 -7.43
N THR A 51 -2.39 9.05 -6.42
CA THR A 51 -2.88 9.46 -5.10
C THR A 51 -2.82 10.97 -4.93
N ALA A 52 -3.63 11.70 -5.70
CA ALA A 52 -3.79 13.15 -5.60
C ALA A 52 -5.28 13.54 -5.55
N GLY A 53 -5.56 14.80 -5.17
CA GLY A 53 -6.93 15.32 -5.10
C GLY A 53 -7.83 14.48 -4.19
N GLU A 54 -8.97 14.04 -4.73
CA GLU A 54 -9.95 13.22 -3.99
C GLU A 54 -9.37 11.87 -3.52
N GLN A 55 -8.49 11.24 -4.30
CA GLN A 55 -7.86 9.98 -3.88
C GLN A 55 -6.98 10.15 -2.64
N ALA A 56 -6.37 11.33 -2.45
CA ALA A 56 -5.51 11.59 -1.29
C ALA A 56 -6.28 11.64 0.05
N ILE A 57 -7.60 11.87 0.01
CA ILE A 57 -8.45 12.04 1.21
C ILE A 57 -9.58 11.00 1.29
N LEU A 58 -9.73 10.13 0.29
CA LEU A 58 -10.80 9.15 0.22
C LEU A 58 -10.83 8.25 1.47
N ALA A 59 -9.70 7.60 1.77
CA ALA A 59 -9.60 6.71 2.93
C ALA A 59 -9.76 7.47 4.26
N GLN A 60 -9.20 8.69 4.35
CA GLN A 60 -9.33 9.53 5.54
C GLN A 60 -10.80 9.85 5.84
N ARG A 61 -11.59 10.23 4.84
CA ARG A 61 -13.02 10.53 5.01
C ARG A 61 -13.81 9.32 5.53
N VAL A 62 -13.49 8.12 5.03
CA VAL A 62 -14.13 6.88 5.53
C VAL A 62 -13.78 6.64 7.00
N VAL A 63 -12.50 6.76 7.35
CA VAL A 63 -12.04 6.60 8.74
C VAL A 63 -12.70 7.62 9.67
N GLU A 64 -12.78 8.88 9.24
CA GLU A 64 -13.44 9.94 10.01
C GLU A 64 -14.94 9.69 10.22
N ALA A 65 -15.64 9.17 9.20
CA ALA A 65 -17.06 8.82 9.32
C ALA A 65 -17.27 7.72 10.37
N LEU A 66 -16.51 6.61 10.26
CA LEU A 66 -16.57 5.50 11.22
C LEU A 66 -16.26 5.95 12.64
N TRP A 67 -15.28 6.84 12.79
CA TRP A 67 -14.87 7.36 14.09
C TRP A 67 -15.96 8.24 14.74
N ARG A 68 -16.65 9.07 13.96
CA ARG A 68 -17.76 9.88 14.46
C ARG A 68 -18.92 9.00 14.91
N ASP A 69 -19.28 7.99 14.12
CA ASP A 69 -20.35 7.06 14.46
C ASP A 69 -20.04 6.35 15.78
N ALA A 70 -18.81 5.84 15.94
CA ALA A 70 -18.38 5.12 17.14
C ALA A 70 -18.30 5.96 18.43
N ILE A 71 -18.18 7.30 18.32
CA ILE A 71 -18.14 8.21 19.49
C ILE A 71 -19.51 8.83 19.79
N SER A 72 -20.42 8.81 18.81
CA SER A 72 -21.80 9.27 19.00
C SER A 72 -22.72 8.24 19.68
N GLU A 73 -22.24 7.01 19.84
CA GLU A 73 -22.83 5.91 20.61
C GLU A 73 -22.33 5.92 22.06
#